data_AF-A0A7V7XD43-F1
#
_entry.id   AF-A0A7V7XD43-F1
#
_cell.length_a   1.000
_cell.length_b   1.000
_cell.length_c   1.000
_cell.angle_alpha   90.00
_cell.angle_beta   90.00
_cell.angle_gamma   90.00
#
_symmetry.space_group_name_H-M   'P 1'
#
loop_
_entity.id
_entity.type
_entity.pdbx_description
1 polymer ?
#
loop_
_entity_poly.entity_id
_entity_poly.type
_entity_poly.pdbx_seq_one_letter_code
_entity_poly.pdbx_strand_id
1 'polypeptide(L)' 'MTMEELKQLIEEIVDQRLAALLEQDETDTRTMEEIFASIERNRWTPPPGTKSSQELLREDRDR' A
#
# COMPACT_ATOMS: atom_id res chain seq x y z
N MET A 1 5.27 22.65 -34.43
CA MET A 1 5.55 21.67 -33.38
C MET A 1 7.00 21.24 -33.47
N THR A 2 7.80 21.66 -32.51
CA THR A 2 9.22 21.31 -32.40
C THR A 2 9.39 20.05 -31.56
N MET A 3 10.60 19.48 -31.56
CA MET A 3 10.93 18.31 -30.73
C MET A 3 10.78 18.63 -29.23
N GLU A 4 11.21 19.82 -28.81
CA GLU A 4 11.05 20.29 -27.43
C GLU A 4 9.57 20.45 -27.04
N GLU A 5 8.73 21.00 -27.92
CA GLU A 5 7.28 21.10 -27.69
C GLU A 5 6.65 19.71 -27.56
N LEU A 6 7.11 18.72 -28.32
CA LEU A 6 6.64 17.34 -28.22
C LEU A 6 7.05 16.69 -26.89
N LYS A 7 8.30 16.89 -26.44
CA LYS A 7 8.77 16.36 -25.14
C LYS A 7 7.96 16.96 -23.99
N GLN A 8 7.74 18.26 -24.02
CA GLN A 8 6.97 18.97 -22.99
C GLN A 8 5.52 18.48 -22.93
N LEU A 9 4.90 18.23 -24.09
CA LEU A 9 3.56 17.65 -24.15
C LEU A 9 3.52 16.22 -23.58
N ILE A 10 4.55 15.41 -23.82
CA ILE A 10 4.64 14.05 -23.28
C ILE A 10 4.78 14.09 -21.76
N GLU A 11 5.68 14.92 -21.23
CA GLU A 11 5.87 15.08 -19.78
C GLU A 11 4.56 15.48 -19.10
N GLU A 12 3.85 16.48 -19.64
CA GLU A 12 2.59 16.94 -19.08
C GLU A 12 1.50 15.84 -19.08
N ILE A 13 1.40 15.06 -20.16
CA ILE A 13 0.44 13.94 -20.23
C ILE A 13 0.81 12.82 -19.25
N VAL A 14 2.10 12.52 -19.08
CA VAL A 14 2.58 11.51 -18.13
C VAL A 14 2.26 11.94 -16.70
N ASP A 15 2.55 13.19 -16.34
CA ASP A 15 2.26 13.73 -15.01
C ASP A 15 0.77 13.72 -14.70
N GLN A 16 -0.08 14.14 -15.66
CA GLN A 16 -1.53 14.09 -15.51
C GLN A 16 -2.05 12.67 -15.29
N ARG A 17 -1.52 11.69 -16.03
CA ARG A 17 -1.91 10.28 -15.88
C ARG A 17 -1.42 9.70 -14.56
N LEU A 18 -0.21 10.06 -14.13
CA LEU A 18 0.34 9.61 -12.85
C LEU A 18 -0.47 10.17 -11.68
N ALA A 19 -0.81 11.47 -11.71
CA ALA A 19 -1.67 12.08 -10.70
C ALA A 19 -3.03 11.38 -10.61
N ALA A 20 -3.68 11.12 -11.75
CA ALA A 20 -4.96 10.40 -11.77
C ALA A 20 -4.86 8.97 -11.23
N LEU A 21 -3.75 8.27 -11.45
CA LEU A 21 -3.51 6.93 -10.89
C LEU A 21 -3.25 6.96 -9.38
N LEU A 22 -2.56 8.00 -8.89
CA LEU A 22 -2.30 8.17 -7.46
C LEU A 22 -3.54 8.60 -6.69
N GLU A 23 -4.45 9.36 -7.32
CA GLU A 23 -5.78 9.68 -6.77
C GLU A 23 -6.74 8.49 -6.79
N GLN A 24 -6.45 7.47 -7.61
CA GLN A 24 -7.20 6.21 -7.65
C GLN A 24 -6.84 5.24 -6.52
N ASP A 25 -6.00 5.62 -5.57
CA ASP A 25 -5.88 4.88 -4.33
C ASP A 25 -7.24 5.01 -3.60
N GLU A 26 -8.11 4.03 -3.83
CA GLU A 26 -9.49 4.03 -3.37
C GLU A 26 -9.47 4.31 -1.87
N THR A 27 -9.89 5.52 -1.51
CA THR A 27 -10.01 5.89 -0.10
C THR A 27 -11.02 4.93 0.48
N ASP A 28 -10.56 4.11 1.43
CA ASP A 28 -11.39 3.10 2.06
C ASP A 28 -12.68 3.76 2.55
N THR A 29 -13.80 3.40 1.92
CA THR A 29 -15.10 4.03 2.16
C THR A 29 -15.72 3.59 3.48
N ARG A 30 -15.10 2.61 4.16
CA ARG A 30 -15.54 2.10 5.45
C ARG A 30 -15.31 3.14 6.55
N THR A 31 -16.28 3.22 7.44
CA THR A 31 -16.14 3.93 8.70
C THR A 31 -15.07 3.28 9.58
N MET A 32 -14.52 4.06 10.52
CA MET A 32 -13.54 3.54 11.46
C MET A 32 -14.10 2.37 12.31
N GLU A 33 -15.40 2.40 12.61
CA GLU A 33 -16.08 1.31 13.32
C GLU A 33 -16.12 0.02 12.49
N GLU A 34 -16.43 0.10 11.19
CA GLU A 34 -16.39 -1.05 10.28
C GLU A 34 -14.98 -1.62 10.12
N ILE A 35 -13.97 -0.76 10.09
CA ILE A 35 -12.56 -1.17 10.06
C ILE A 35 -12.23 -1.96 11.33
N PHE A 36 -12.55 -1.44 12.53
CA PHE A 36 -12.30 -2.15 13.78
C PHE A 36 -13.07 -3.46 13.88
N ALA A 37 -14.33 -3.48 13.46
CA ALA A 37 -15.13 -4.70 13.40
C ALA A 37 -14.51 -5.74 12.44
N SER A 38 -13.99 -5.29 11.30
CA SER A 38 -13.28 -6.14 10.34
C SER A 38 -11.99 -6.71 10.94
N ILE A 39 -11.19 -5.89 11.62
CA ILE A 39 -9.94 -6.35 12.28
C ILE A 39 -10.26 -7.43 13.30
N GLU A 40 -11.25 -7.21 14.17
CA GLU A 40 -11.63 -8.17 15.21
C GLU A 40 -12.14 -9.48 14.60
N ARG A 41 -13.02 -9.40 13.59
CA ARG A 41 -13.56 -10.58 12.89
C ARG A 41 -12.47 -11.42 12.23
N ASN A 42 -11.45 -10.78 11.67
CA ASN A 42 -10.37 -11.44 10.93
C ASN A 42 -9.14 -11.70 11.81
N ARG A 43 -9.22 -11.44 13.12
CA ARG A 43 -8.11 -11.64 14.04
C ARG A 43 -7.81 -13.12 14.20
N TRP A 44 -6.73 -13.56 13.57
CA TRP A 44 -6.23 -14.91 13.76
C TRP A 44 -5.36 -14.99 15.02
N THR A 45 -5.65 -15.95 15.90
CA THR A 45 -4.79 -16.27 17.03
C THR A 45 -3.89 -17.44 16.64
N PRO A 46 -2.56 -17.26 16.57
CA PRO A 46 -1.66 -18.34 16.23
C PRO A 46 -1.73 -19.48 17.25
N PRO A 47 -1.54 -20.75 16.83
CA PRO A 47 -1.48 -21.87 17.76
C PRO A 47 -0.28 -21.74 18.70
N PRO A 48 -0.33 -22.38 19.90
CA PRO A 48 0.78 -22.36 20.83
C PRO A 48 2.09 -22.85 20.19
N GLY A 49 3.21 -22.20 20.53
CA GLY A 49 4.53 -22.51 19.95
C GLY A 49 4.81 -21.86 18.59
N THR A 50 3.86 -21.11 18.03
CA THR A 50 4.13 -20.23 16.88
C THR A 50 5.09 -19.12 17.30
N LYS A 51 6.19 -18.97 16.56
CA LYS A 51 7.15 -17.90 16.78
C LYS A 51 6.49 -16.54 16.58
N SER A 52 6.74 -15.64 17.52
CA SER A 52 6.42 -14.23 17.36
C SER A 52 7.24 -13.61 16.23
N SER A 53 6.74 -12.48 15.69
CA SER A 53 7.48 -11.69 14.71
C SER A 53 8.87 -11.29 15.21
N GLN A 54 9.04 -11.06 16.52
CA GLN A 54 10.34 -10.74 17.11
C GLN A 54 11.31 -11.92 17.09
N GLU A 55 10.83 -13.13 17.36
CA GLU A 55 11.66 -14.34 17.29
C GLU A 55 12.11 -14.60 15.84
N LEU A 56 11.21 -14.42 14.87
CA LEU A 56 11.55 -14.54 13.45
C LEU A 56 12.61 -13.53 13.02
N LEU A 57 12.50 -12.28 13.46
CA LEU A 57 13.48 -11.22 13.14
C LEU A 57 14.86 -11.49 13.77
N ARG A 58 14.89 -12.04 14.99
CA ARG A 58 16.17 -12.41 15.63
C ARG A 58 16.84 -13.56 14.91
N GLU A 59 16.08 -14.59 14.52
CA GLU A 59 16.60 -15.73 13.76
C GLU A 59 17.20 -15.33 12.43
N ASP A 60 16.58 -14.39 11.71
CA ASP A 60 17.10 -13.88 10.44
C ASP A 60 18.40 -13.09 10.62
N ARG A 61 18.49 -12.27 11.67
CA ARG A 61 19.68 -11.48 12.00
C ARG A 61 20.85 -12.35 12.46
N ASP A 62 20.58 -13.39 13.23
CA ASP A 62 21.61 -14.24 13.86
C ASP A 62 22.10 -15.36 12.91
N ARG A 63 21.68 -15.33 11.64
CA ARG A 63 22.09 -16.24 10.56
C ARG A 63 23.28 -15.69 9.76
#